data_AF-E8PS65-F1
#
_entry.id   AF-E8PS65-F1
#
_cell.length_a   1.000
_cell.length_b   1.000
_cell.length_c   1.000
_cell.angle_alpha   90.00
_cell.angle_beta   90.00
_cell.angle_gamma   90.00
#
_symmetry.space_group_name_H-M   'P 1'
#
loop_
_entity.id
_entity.type
_entity.pdbx_description
1 polymer ?
#
loop_
_entity_poly.entity_id
_entity_poly.type
_entity_poly.pdbx_seq_one_letter_code
_entity_poly.pdbx_strand_id
1 'polypeptide(L)' 'MKESNQDDDNKETHVTIKLDRQLNDFIEKKAKESLRNKRHQIVYMLMQLMRKEG' A
#
# COMPACT_ATOMS: atom_id res chain seq x y z
N MET A 1 -9.57 -33.58 -21.94
CA MET A 1 -9.27 -32.15 -22.14
C MET A 1 -9.25 -31.52 -20.76
N LYS A 2 -8.13 -30.91 -20.35
CA LYS A 2 -8.04 -30.16 -19.09
C LYS A 2 -8.19 -28.69 -19.45
N GLU A 3 -9.38 -28.15 -19.28
CA GLU A 3 -9.59 -26.70 -19.26
C GLU A 3 -9.62 -26.27 -17.80
N SER A 4 -8.45 -25.93 -17.28
CA SER A 4 -8.32 -25.11 -16.08
C SER A 4 -8.22 -23.66 -16.55
N ASN A 5 -9.38 -23.01 -16.75
CA ASN A 5 -9.46 -21.55 -16.83
C ASN A 5 -9.42 -21.02 -15.39
N GLN A 6 -8.21 -20.87 -14.86
CA GLN A 6 -7.94 -20.09 -13.66
C GLN A 6 -7.08 -18.90 -14.08
N ASP A 7 -7.68 -17.84 -14.59
CA ASP A 7 -6.99 -16.55 -14.81
C ASP A 7 -8.03 -15.42 -14.88
N ASP A 8 -8.86 -15.30 -13.84
CA ASP A 8 -9.67 -14.08 -13.65
C ASP A 8 -8.85 -13.07 -12.82
N ASP A 9 -7.87 -12.48 -13.50
CA ASP A 9 -7.65 -11.04 -13.60
C ASP A 9 -7.77 -10.22 -12.29
N ASN A 10 -6.98 -10.58 -11.29
CA ASN A 10 -6.67 -9.69 -10.16
C ASN A 10 -5.75 -8.57 -10.68
N LYS A 11 -6.30 -7.58 -11.39
CA LYS A 11 -5.58 -6.41 -11.92
C LYS A 11 -5.09 -5.49 -10.78
N GLU A 12 -4.14 -5.97 -9.98
CA GLU A 12 -3.43 -5.12 -9.03
C GLU A 12 -2.65 -4.06 -9.81
N THR A 13 -3.07 -2.81 -9.69
CA THR A 13 -2.32 -1.68 -10.23
C THR A 13 -1.09 -1.46 -9.34
N HIS A 14 0.09 -1.70 -9.91
CA HIS A 14 1.35 -1.51 -9.22
C HIS A 14 1.83 -0.07 -9.42
N VAL A 15 2.16 0.61 -8.33
CA VAL A 15 2.70 1.98 -8.35
C VAL A 15 4.02 1.99 -7.61
N THR A 16 5.06 2.54 -8.25
CA THR A 16 6.35 2.79 -7.60
C THR A 16 6.38 4.20 -7.03
N ILE A 17 6.65 4.33 -5.74
CA ILE A 17 6.77 5.61 -5.05
C ILE A 17 8.21 5.75 -4.58
N LYS A 18 8.86 6.86 -4.94
CA LYS A 18 10.16 7.23 -4.38
C LYS A 18 9.93 7.96 -3.06
N LEU A 19 10.49 7.42 -1.99
CA LEU A 19 10.47 8.04 -0.67
C LEU A 19 11.88 8.52 -0.35
N ASP A 20 11.99 9.74 0.16
CA ASP A 20 13.24 10.16 0.78
C ASP A 20 13.47 9.37 2.09
N ARG A 21 14.71 9.47 2.61
CA ARG A 21 15.12 8.71 3.79
C ARG A 21 14.30 9.07 5.03
N GLN A 22 14.01 10.35 5.26
CA GLN A 22 13.30 10.78 6.46
C GLN A 22 11.85 10.28 6.46
N LEU A 23 11.18 10.37 5.32
CA LEU A 23 9.83 9.87 5.12
C LEU A 23 9.78 8.34 5.23
N ASN A 24 10.78 7.65 4.68
CA ASN A 24 10.90 6.20 4.80
C ASN A 24 11.00 5.74 6.26
N ASP A 25 11.90 6.37 7.03
CA ASP A 25 12.13 6.05 8.45
C ASP A 25 10.88 6.35 9.28
N PHE A 26 10.18 7.45 8.97
CA PHE A 26 8.91 7.78 9.61
C PHE A 26 7.83 6.71 9.36
N ILE A 27 7.64 6.28 8.11
CA ILE A 27 6.65 5.24 7.76
C ILE A 27 7.01 3.92 8.44
N GLU A 28 8.29 3.55 8.50
CA GLU A 28 8.73 2.33 9.19
C GLU A 28 8.43 2.36 10.68
N LYS A 29 8.67 3.50 11.34
CA LYS A 29 8.30 3.67 12.74
C LYS A 29 6.79 3.50 12.95
N LYS A 30 5.97 4.12 12.09
CA LYS A 30 4.51 4.03 12.16
C LYS A 30 3.96 2.63 11.86
N ALA A 31 4.59 1.92 10.93
CA ALA A 31 4.27 0.51 10.65
C ALA A 31 4.50 -0.37 11.89
N LYS A 32 5.65 -0.19 12.57
CA LYS A 32 5.97 -0.92 13.82
C LYS A 32 4.99 -0.61 14.94
N GLU A 33 4.61 0.66 15.13
CA GLU A 33 3.65 1.09 16.16
C GLU A 33 2.23 0.55 15.94
N SER A 34 1.82 0.33 14.68
CA SER A 34 0.45 -0.03 14.32
C SER A 34 0.23 -1.53 14.05
N LEU A 35 1.27 -2.36 14.18
CA LEU A 35 1.29 -3.77 13.75
C LEU A 35 0.88 -3.96 12.28
N ARG A 36 0.98 -2.92 11.45
CA ARG A 36 0.67 -2.96 10.02
C ARG A 36 1.96 -3.04 9.22
N ASN A 37 1.92 -3.73 8.08
CA ASN A 37 3.04 -3.68 7.15
C ASN A 37 3.12 -2.30 6.48
N LYS A 38 4.30 -2.01 5.93
CA LYS A 38 4.63 -0.70 5.34
C LYS A 38 3.68 -0.27 4.22
N ARG A 39 3.27 -1.21 3.34
CA ARG A 39 2.30 -0.96 2.26
C ARG A 39 0.96 -0.47 2.81
N HIS A 40 0.41 -1.18 3.79
CA HIS A 40 -0.86 -0.79 4.41
C HIS A 40 -0.76 0.57 5.11
N GLN A 41 0.38 0.89 5.73
CA GLN A 41 0.56 2.18 6.38
C GLN A 41 0.57 3.35 5.38
N ILE A 42 1.25 3.17 4.24
CA ILE A 42 1.26 4.16 3.15
C ILE A 42 -0.16 4.38 2.61
N VAL A 43 -0.87 3.30 2.27
CA VAL A 43 -2.25 3.38 1.76
C VAL A 43 -3.16 4.05 2.78
N TYR A 44 -3.04 3.69 4.06
CA TYR A 44 -3.83 4.29 5.12
C TYR A 44 -3.60 5.80 5.24
N MET A 45 -2.35 6.25 5.20
CA MET A 45 -2.03 7.68 5.24
C MET A 45 -2.61 8.43 4.02
N LEU A 46 -2.51 7.86 2.82
CA LEU A 46 -3.11 8.44 1.61
C LEU A 46 -4.63 8.54 1.72
N MET A 47 -5.30 7.49 2.21
CA MET A 47 -6.75 7.52 2.45
C MET A 47 -7.16 8.58 3.46
N GLN A 48 -6.38 8.76 4.54
CA GLN A 48 -6.65 9.79 5.55
C GLN A 48 -6.50 11.22 4.99
N LEU A 49 -5.54 11.44 4.08
CA LEU A 49 -5.40 12.73 3.40
C LEU A 49 -6.61 13.03 2.52
N MET A 50 -7.03 12.07 1.68
CA MET A 50 -8.20 12.27 0.80
C MET A 50 -9.51 12.49 1.57
N ARG A 51 -9.64 11.94 2.79
CA ARG A 51 -10.82 12.17 3.65
C ARG A 51 -10.82 13.55 4.32
N LYS A 52 -9.67 14.21 4.46
CA LYS A 52 -9.57 15.53 5.08
C LYS A 52 -9.79 16.67 4.08
N GLU A 53 -9.54 16.42 2.80
CA GLU A 53 -9.76 17.38 1.71
C GLU A 53 -11.14 17.26 1.08
N GLY A 54 -11.92 16.23 1.46
CA GLY A 54 -13.33 16.05 1.07
C GLY A 54 -14.31 16.67 2.06
#